data_AF-A0A2N1KNC2-F1
#
_entry.id   AF-A0A2N1KNC2-F1
#
_cell.length_a   1.000
_cell.length_b   1.000
_cell.length_c   1.000
_cell.angle_alpha   90.00
_cell.angle_beta   90.00
_cell.angle_gamma   90.00
#
_symmetry.space_group_name_H-M   'P 1'
#
loop_
_entity.id
_entity.type
_entity.pdbx_description
1 polymer ?
#
loop_
_entity_poly.entity_id
_entity_poly.type
_entity_poly.pdbx_seq_one_letter_code
_entity_poly.pdbx_strand_id
1 'polypeptide(L)'
;MIESAIGTPLPANPIFFEGLGIDGDDCVELMKSLAIKYEIDMTDYQPLDYQATEYEIGTSWFGEVKLDHQLKTFDFEHLVSVIDQKKWYNPR
;
A
#
# COMPACT_ATOMS: atom_id res chain seq x y z
N MET A 1 0.89 -8.09 -16.82
CA MET A 1 0.66 -6.67 -16.44
C MET A 1 0.03 -6.67 -15.05
N ILE A 2 0.29 -5.66 -14.21
CA ILE A 2 -0.20 -5.60 -12.81
C ILE A 2 -1.74 -5.74 -12.73
N GLU A 3 -2.47 -5.28 -13.75
CA GLU A 3 -3.94 -5.41 -13.87
C GLU A 3 -4.45 -6.85 -13.75
N SER A 4 -3.71 -7.85 -14.28
CA SER A 4 -4.13 -9.26 -14.20
C SER A 4 -4.02 -9.85 -12.80
N ALA A 5 -3.23 -9.21 -11.92
CA ALA A 5 -3.11 -9.62 -10.52
C ALA A 5 -4.18 -8.95 -9.64
N ILE A 6 -4.75 -7.82 -10.06
CA ILE A 6 -5.67 -7.00 -9.27
C ILE A 6 -7.15 -7.25 -9.63
N GLY A 7 -7.45 -7.69 -10.86
CA GLY A 7 -8.82 -8.02 -11.26
C GLY A 7 -9.75 -6.81 -11.45
N THR A 8 -9.22 -5.59 -11.38
CA THR A 8 -9.93 -4.32 -11.65
C THR A 8 -9.13 -3.46 -12.64
N PRO A 9 -9.80 -2.60 -13.43
CA PRO A 9 -9.11 -1.64 -14.29
C PRO A 9 -8.33 -0.64 -13.44
N LEU A 10 -7.04 -0.45 -13.71
CA LEU A 10 -6.25 0.56 -13.00
C LEU A 10 -6.63 1.97 -13.50
N PRO A 11 -6.89 2.93 -12.58
CA PRO A 11 -6.93 4.35 -12.94
C PRO A 11 -5.64 4.80 -13.63
N ALA A 12 -5.66 5.93 -14.34
CA ALA A 12 -4.49 6.43 -15.07
C ALA A 12 -3.26 6.71 -14.17
N ASN A 13 -3.49 7.06 -12.90
CA ASN A 13 -2.48 7.05 -11.85
C ASN A 13 -3.15 6.58 -10.55
N PRO A 14 -3.18 5.27 -10.27
CA PRO A 14 -3.81 4.74 -9.08
C PRO A 14 -3.05 5.22 -7.84
N ILE A 15 -3.79 5.84 -6.92
CA ILE A 15 -3.31 6.00 -5.54
C ILE A 15 -3.60 4.66 -4.86
N PHE A 16 -2.54 3.93 -4.52
CA PHE A 16 -2.66 2.69 -3.77
C PHE A 16 -3.23 3.01 -2.38
N PHE A 17 -4.14 2.14 -1.92
CA PHE A 17 -4.94 2.26 -0.67
C PHE A 17 -6.13 3.23 -0.71
N GLU A 18 -6.42 3.88 -1.85
CA GLU A 18 -7.67 4.62 -2.04
C GLU A 18 -8.52 4.00 -3.15
N GLY A 19 -9.70 3.46 -2.78
CA GLY A 19 -10.74 3.09 -3.75
C GLY A 19 -10.48 1.84 -4.60
N LEU A 20 -9.39 1.09 -4.34
CA LEU A 20 -9.06 -0.15 -5.05
C LEU A 20 -9.54 -1.44 -4.35
N GLY A 21 -10.03 -1.35 -3.11
CA GLY A 21 -10.35 -2.53 -2.29
C GLY A 21 -9.13 -3.39 -1.95
N ILE A 22 -7.94 -2.79 -2.01
CA ILE A 22 -6.67 -3.36 -1.56
C ILE A 22 -6.28 -2.51 -0.36
N ASP A 23 -6.69 -2.94 0.82
CA ASP A 23 -6.48 -2.29 2.11
C ASP A 23 -6.08 -3.34 3.15
N GLY A 24 -5.61 -2.89 4.32
CA GLY A 24 -5.20 -3.82 5.38
C GLY A 24 -4.13 -4.81 4.90
N ASP A 25 -4.22 -6.05 5.34
CA ASP A 25 -3.20 -7.07 5.09
C ASP A 25 -3.00 -7.39 3.59
N ASP A 26 -4.02 -7.19 2.74
CA ASP A 26 -3.91 -7.40 1.29
C ASP A 26 -2.89 -6.43 0.64
N CYS A 27 -2.76 -5.22 1.18
CA CYS A 27 -1.70 -4.28 0.82
C CYS A 27 -0.33 -4.89 1.10
N VAL A 28 -0.12 -5.37 2.32
CA VAL A 28 1.18 -5.84 2.77
C VAL A 28 1.60 -7.06 1.97
N GLU A 29 0.68 -7.97 1.67
CA GLU A 29 0.95 -9.13 0.83
C GLU A 29 1.24 -8.76 -0.62
N LEU A 30 0.57 -7.76 -1.19
CA LEU A 30 0.91 -7.20 -2.50
C LEU A 30 2.34 -6.63 -2.51
N MET A 31 2.69 -5.83 -1.49
CA MET A 31 4.02 -5.21 -1.38
C MET A 31 5.14 -6.24 -1.22
N LYS A 32 4.93 -7.28 -0.40
CA LYS A 32 5.86 -8.41 -0.27
C LYS A 32 6.03 -9.14 -1.61
N SER A 33 4.93 -9.39 -2.31
CA SER A 33 4.94 -10.09 -3.60
C SER A 33 5.72 -9.31 -4.67
N LEU A 34 5.54 -7.98 -4.71
CA LEU A 34 6.29 -7.09 -5.58
C LEU A 34 7.77 -7.06 -5.21
N ALA A 35 8.08 -6.97 -3.92
CA ALA A 35 9.46 -6.93 -3.44
C ALA A 35 10.24 -8.19 -3.80
N ILE A 36 9.63 -9.38 -3.62
CA ILE A 36 10.24 -10.65 -4.02
C ILE A 36 10.43 -10.70 -5.54
N LYS A 37 9.40 -10.31 -6.30
CA LYS A 37 9.42 -10.40 -7.76
C LYS A 37 10.46 -9.48 -8.41
N TYR A 38 10.66 -8.29 -7.87
CA TYR A 38 11.56 -7.27 -8.43
C TYR A 38 12.86 -7.07 -7.64
N GLU A 39 13.09 -7.91 -6.61
CA GLU A 39 14.28 -7.84 -5.74
C GLU A 39 14.45 -6.48 -5.07
N ILE A 40 13.35 -5.93 -4.54
CA ILE A 40 13.35 -4.63 -3.87
C ILE A 40 13.83 -4.80 -2.43
N ASP A 41 14.80 -3.97 -2.01
CA ASP A 41 15.18 -3.83 -0.61
C ASP A 41 14.07 -3.12 0.18
N MET A 42 13.45 -3.85 1.11
CA MET A 42 12.33 -3.38 1.94
C MET A 42 12.78 -3.02 3.37
N THR A 43 14.08 -2.83 3.63
CA THR A 43 14.62 -2.52 4.98
C THR A 43 13.93 -1.29 5.60
N ASP A 44 13.61 -0.29 4.79
CA ASP A 44 12.99 0.96 5.22
C ASP A 44 11.43 0.92 5.16
N TYR A 45 10.83 -0.22 4.76
CA TYR A 45 9.38 -0.37 4.68
C TYR A 45 8.75 -0.64 6.06
N GLN A 46 7.77 0.18 6.43
CA GLN A 46 7.00 0.02 7.66
C GLN A 46 5.52 -0.23 7.31
N PRO A 47 5.01 -1.47 7.44
CA PRO A 47 3.62 -1.80 7.12
C PRO A 47 2.58 -0.88 7.77
N LEU A 48 2.80 -0.52 9.04
CA LEU A 48 1.90 0.33 9.82
C LEU A 48 1.80 1.76 9.27
N ASP A 49 2.73 2.20 8.43
CA ASP A 49 2.62 3.50 7.78
C ASP A 49 1.56 3.50 6.66
N TYR A 50 1.13 2.33 6.18
CA TYR A 50 0.29 2.20 4.97
C TYR A 50 -1.06 1.52 5.23
N GLN A 51 -1.24 0.85 6.38
CA GLN A 51 -2.47 0.15 6.71
C GLN A 51 -2.95 0.45 8.13
N ALA A 52 -4.27 0.60 8.28
CA ALA A 52 -4.93 0.52 9.57
C ALA A 52 -5.18 -0.95 9.92
N THR A 53 -4.88 -1.34 11.16
CA THR A 53 -5.20 -2.67 11.67
C THR A 53 -6.70 -2.83 11.91
N GLU A 54 -7.20 -4.07 11.84
CA GLU A 54 -8.61 -4.36 12.19
C GLU A 54 -8.97 -3.90 13.62
N TYR A 55 -7.99 -3.82 14.52
CA TYR A 55 -8.17 -3.29 15.88
C TYR A 55 -8.42 -1.78 15.88
N GLU A 56 -7.69 -1.02 15.07
CA GLU A 56 -7.87 0.43 14.90
C GLU A 56 -9.20 0.76 14.22
N ILE A 57 -9.62 -0.07 13.26
CA ILE A 57 -10.92 0.04 12.59
C ILE A 57 -12.05 -0.39 13.55
N GLY A 58 -11.84 -1.47 14.31
CA GLY A 58 -12.83 -2.10 15.19
C GLY A 58 -13.23 -1.28 16.43
N THR A 59 -12.41 -0.30 16.84
CA THR A 59 -12.78 0.64 17.91
C THR A 59 -13.80 1.70 17.47
N SER A 60 -14.09 1.80 16.17
CA SER A 60 -15.04 2.77 15.60
C SER A 60 -16.50 2.26 15.53
N TRP A 61 -16.98 1.51 16.53
CA TRP A 61 -18.41 1.14 16.62
C TRP A 61 -19.35 2.37 16.77
N PHE A 62 -18.81 3.57 17.00
CA PHE A 62 -19.56 4.84 17.16
C PHE A 62 -19.11 6.00 16.25
N GLY A 63 -18.42 5.72 15.13
CA GLY A 63 -18.45 6.64 13.98
C GLY A 63 -17.22 7.51 13.68
N GLU A 64 -16.07 7.32 14.32
CA GLU A 64 -14.82 7.94 13.83
C GLU A 64 -13.65 6.97 14.07
N VAL A 65 -13.10 6.42 12.99
CA VAL A 65 -11.79 5.75 13.00
C VAL A 65 -10.76 6.83 13.29
N LYS A 66 -10.33 6.95 14.55
CA LYS A 66 -9.24 7.85 14.94
C LYS A 66 -7.93 7.07 14.88
N LEU A 67 -7.31 7.05 13.72
CA LEU A 67 -5.90 6.71 13.62
C LEU A 67 -5.12 7.82 14.33
N ASP A 68 -4.19 7.43 15.20
CA ASP A 68 -3.25 8.37 15.83
C ASP A 68 -2.14 8.82 14.87
N HIS A 69 -2.12 8.24 13.67
CA HIS A 69 -1.21 8.53 12.58
C HIS A 69 -1.96 8.68 11.25
N GLN A 70 -1.35 9.39 10.30
CA GLN A 70 -1.85 9.48 8.94
C GLN A 70 -1.28 8.33 8.12
N LEU A 71 -2.15 7.56 7.45
CA LEU A 71 -1.71 6.56 6.49
C LEU A 71 -1.06 7.24 5.30
N LYS A 72 0.13 6.75 4.93
CA LYS A 72 0.81 7.09 3.70
C LYS A 72 0.14 6.35 2.56
N THR A 73 -0.02 7.05 1.45
CA THR A 73 -0.43 6.49 0.18
C THR A 73 0.70 6.69 -0.82
N PHE A 74 0.77 5.84 -1.84
CA PHE A 74 1.72 6.02 -2.93
C PHE A 74 0.99 5.81 -4.25
N ASP A 75 1.50 6.39 -5.32
CA ASP A 75 0.93 6.25 -6.64
C ASP A 75 1.74 5.29 -7.52
N PHE A 76 1.29 5.06 -8.74
CA PHE A 76 1.99 4.15 -9.66
C PHE A 76 3.37 4.66 -10.05
N GLU A 77 3.54 5.97 -10.20
CA GLU A 77 4.85 6.57 -10.51
C GLU A 77 5.87 6.29 -9.39
N HIS A 78 5.44 6.42 -8.13
CA HIS A 78 6.27 6.05 -6.99
C HIS A 78 6.65 4.57 -7.02
N LEU A 79 5.68 3.68 -7.28
CA LEU A 79 5.93 2.24 -7.34
C LEU A 79 6.92 1.88 -8.46
N VAL A 80 6.78 2.47 -9.65
CA VAL A 80 7.72 2.29 -10.76
C VAL A 80 9.12 2.71 -10.34
N SER A 81 9.24 3.88 -9.71
CA SER A 81 10.54 4.38 -9.25
C SER A 81 11.18 3.50 -8.16
N VAL A 82 10.40 2.93 -7.24
CA VAL A 82 10.88 1.93 -6.27
C VAL A 82 11.40 0.66 -6.96
N ILE A 83 10.66 0.17 -7.97
CA ILE A 83 11.06 -1.00 -8.77
C ILE A 83 12.37 -0.71 -9.50
N ASP A 84 12.49 0.44 -10.15
CA ASP A 84 13.68 0.83 -10.91
C ASP A 84 14.91 0.98 -10.02
N GLN A 85 14.73 1.53 -8.81
CA GLN A 85 15.81 1.71 -7.84
C GLN A 85 16.09 0.44 -7.03
N LYS A 86 15.24 -0.59 -7.12
CA LYS A 86 15.28 -1.81 -6.28
C LYS A 86 15.35 -1.51 -4.78
N LYS A 87 14.77 -0.40 -4.32
CA LYS A 87 14.78 -0.02 -2.91
C LYS A 87 13.52 0.74 -2.52
N TRP A 88 12.89 0.33 -1.42
CA TRP A 88 11.78 1.05 -0.82
C TRP A 88 12.24 2.38 -0.23
N TYR A 89 11.44 3.41 -0.43
CA TYR A 89 11.53 4.68 0.27
C TYR A 89 10.13 5.26 0.40
N ASN A 90 9.91 6.07 1.44
CA ASN A 90 8.60 6.63 1.69
C ASN A 90 8.15 7.55 0.54
N PRO A 91 6.87 7.51 0.14
CA PRO A 91 6.30 8.49 -0.78
C PRO A 91 6.44 9.90 -0.20
N ARG A 92 6.57 10.89 -1.09
CA ARG A 92 6.72 12.31 -0.72
C ARG A 92 5.39 12.94 -0.35
#